data_AF-A0A0C9VPE6-F1
#
_entry.id   AF-A0A0C9VPE6-F1
#
_cell.length_a   1.000
_cell.length_b   1.000
_cell.length_c   1.000
_cell.angle_alpha   90.00
_cell.angle_beta   90.00
_cell.angle_gamma   90.00
#
_symmetry.space_group_name_H-M   'P 1'
#
loop_
_entity.id
_entity.type
_entity.pdbx_description
1 polymer ?
#
loop_
_entity_poly.entity_id
_entity_poly.type
_entity_poly.pdbx_seq_one_letter_code
_entity_poly.pdbx_strand_id
1 'polypeptide(L)'
;MDSTLTPHTESESVFEIKSSATSETQSVQIQSNSEDYLKDTRAAEKGELIFVLLSSNDDIKHRVVVSFPNTYEEALDKAIQSFKAHQPENTIDNTKLCRQVKTSKSEDVIWADICPPDWAFLIQPGQQVALLALNPIKAPSEDPDFVRGYVKISFGLNYGFGTVWTSTKPMRRFQLPVIGRPRSYEEANAFIHSRINWPFKARFHRLRRLFHLKKKAIQDPRFTRARSMFGETVRPRYFKFTAVDHWIPFPDAAYTDDAEWRKFVPRPGETLGFMSQ
;
A
#
# COMPACT_ATOMS: atom_id res chain seq x y z
N MET A 1 69.16 -43.39 39.99
CA MET A 1 68.80 -41.95 39.94
C MET A 1 67.29 -41.90 39.89
N ASP A 2 66.69 -41.90 41.09
CA ASP A 2 65.25 -41.80 41.29
C ASP A 2 64.81 -40.34 41.17
N SER A 3 63.68 -40.10 40.51
CA SER A 3 63.03 -38.79 40.53
C SER A 3 61.52 -39.00 40.61
N THR A 4 61.05 -38.91 41.84
CA THR A 4 59.67 -38.93 42.28
C THR A 4 59.01 -37.59 41.92
N LEU A 5 57.93 -37.61 41.13
CA LEU A 5 57.08 -36.46 40.86
C LEU A 5 55.86 -36.48 41.77
N THR A 6 55.70 -35.44 42.60
CA THR A 6 54.49 -35.15 43.37
C THR A 6 53.53 -34.27 42.57
N PRO A 7 52.20 -34.48 42.63
CA PRO A 7 51.23 -33.57 42.04
C PRO A 7 50.83 -32.46 43.03
N HIS A 8 50.71 -31.24 42.51
CA HIS A 8 50.14 -30.09 43.21
C HIS A 8 48.60 -30.14 43.14
N THR A 9 47.97 -30.00 44.31
CA THR A 9 46.53 -29.84 44.51
C THR A 9 46.17 -28.37 44.36
N GLU A 10 45.33 -28.02 43.37
CA GLU A 10 44.72 -26.70 43.26
C GLU A 10 43.29 -26.72 43.80
N SER A 11 43.01 -25.70 44.60
CA SER A 11 41.87 -25.52 45.47
C SER A 11 40.69 -24.91 44.72
N GLU A 12 39.52 -25.55 44.77
CA GLU A 12 38.25 -24.97 44.31
C GLU A 12 37.81 -23.84 45.26
N SER A 13 37.57 -22.65 44.71
CA SER A 13 36.89 -21.55 45.41
C SER A 13 35.45 -21.46 44.91
N VAL A 14 34.52 -21.71 45.83
CA VAL A 14 33.07 -21.62 45.62
C VAL A 14 32.64 -20.18 45.92
N PHE A 15 32.25 -19.43 44.89
CA PHE A 15 31.55 -18.16 45.05
C PHE A 15 30.04 -18.38 45.01
N GLU A 16 29.40 -18.17 46.16
CA GLU A 16 27.96 -18.21 46.35
C GLU A 16 27.35 -16.86 45.94
N ILE A 17 26.71 -16.79 44.77
CA ILE A 17 25.98 -15.60 44.32
C ILE A 17 24.52 -15.74 44.77
N LYS A 18 24.13 -14.94 45.78
CA LYS A 18 22.73 -14.76 46.19
C LYS A 18 22.06 -13.75 45.27
N SER A 19 21.23 -14.22 44.35
CA SER A 19 20.39 -13.38 43.50
C SER A 19 19.00 -13.23 44.13
N SER A 20 18.73 -12.06 44.72
CA SER A 20 17.39 -11.65 45.14
C SER A 20 16.64 -11.08 43.92
N ALA A 21 15.66 -11.83 43.41
CA ALA A 21 14.78 -11.38 42.33
C ALA A 21 13.45 -10.88 42.90
N THR A 22 13.29 -9.57 43.04
CA THR A 22 11.98 -8.90 43.16
C THR A 22 11.44 -8.66 41.76
N SER A 23 10.44 -9.46 41.36
CA SER A 23 9.69 -9.25 40.12
C SER A 23 8.63 -8.17 40.32
N GLU A 24 8.94 -6.94 39.91
CA GLU A 24 7.93 -5.91 39.66
C GLU A 24 7.40 -6.08 38.24
N THR A 25 6.19 -6.62 38.14
CA THR A 25 5.45 -6.75 36.88
C THR A 25 4.89 -5.39 36.48
N GLN A 26 5.66 -4.60 35.72
CA GLN A 26 5.15 -3.41 35.08
C GLN A 26 4.31 -3.81 33.86
N SER A 27 2.98 -3.72 34.00
CA SER A 27 2.03 -3.86 32.91
C SER A 27 2.07 -2.62 32.02
N VAL A 28 2.88 -2.66 30.95
CA VAL A 28 2.86 -1.65 29.89
C VAL A 28 1.62 -1.90 29.02
N GLN A 29 0.63 -1.02 29.10
CA GLN A 29 -0.53 -1.03 28.19
C GLN A 29 -0.10 -0.49 26.82
N ILE A 30 0.26 -1.42 25.92
CA ILE A 30 0.46 -1.14 24.50
C ILE A 30 -0.92 -1.04 23.83
N GLN A 31 -1.41 0.19 23.66
CA GLN A 31 -2.59 0.49 22.84
C GLN A 31 -2.20 0.61 21.36
N SER A 32 -1.76 -0.48 20.73
CA SER A 32 -1.57 -0.53 19.27
C SER A 32 -2.54 -1.55 18.64
N ASN A 33 -3.45 -1.02 17.80
CA ASN A 33 -4.31 -1.70 16.81
C ASN A 33 -4.90 -3.07 17.22
N SER A 34 -5.84 -3.09 18.18
CA SER A 34 -6.51 -4.33 18.58
C SER A 34 -7.30 -5.01 17.45
N GLU A 35 -7.75 -4.27 16.44
CA GLU A 35 -8.53 -4.85 15.33
C GLU A 35 -7.70 -5.74 14.39
N ASP A 36 -6.41 -5.43 14.21
CA ASP A 36 -5.54 -6.22 13.34
C ASP A 36 -5.20 -7.57 13.98
N TYR A 37 -4.89 -7.57 15.29
CA TYR A 37 -4.69 -8.81 16.05
C TYR A 37 -5.94 -9.72 16.06
N LEU A 38 -7.14 -9.13 16.09
CA LEU A 38 -8.40 -9.88 16.07
C LEU A 38 -8.69 -10.52 14.70
N LYS A 39 -8.18 -9.96 13.60
CA LYS A 39 -8.33 -10.55 12.26
C LYS A 39 -7.38 -11.74 12.08
N ASP A 40 -6.14 -11.61 12.55
CA ASP A 40 -5.12 -12.65 12.42
C ASP A 40 -5.49 -13.91 13.22
N THR A 41 -6.07 -13.74 14.41
CA THR A 41 -6.56 -14.85 15.25
C THR A 41 -7.69 -15.65 14.59
N ARG A 42 -8.66 -14.97 13.94
CA ARG A 42 -9.74 -15.66 13.23
C ARG A 42 -9.27 -16.42 11.99
N ALA A 43 -8.26 -15.90 11.29
CA ALA A 43 -7.68 -16.60 10.14
C ALA A 43 -6.95 -17.88 10.59
N ALA A 44 -6.24 -17.83 11.73
CA ALA A 44 -5.60 -19.01 12.31
C ALA A 44 -6.59 -20.15 12.59
N GLU A 45 -7.72 -19.84 13.25
CA GLU A 45 -8.76 -20.82 13.59
C GLU A 45 -9.37 -21.50 12.36
N LYS A 46 -9.42 -20.78 11.23
CA LYS A 46 -10.00 -21.28 9.98
C LYS A 46 -9.01 -22.01 9.08
N GLY A 47 -7.73 -22.09 9.46
CA GLY A 47 -6.72 -22.62 8.56
C GLY A 47 -6.52 -21.72 7.33
N GLU A 48 -6.55 -20.40 7.51
CA GLU A 48 -6.39 -19.41 6.45
C GLU A 48 -5.01 -18.75 6.52
N LEU A 49 -4.51 -18.23 5.40
CA LEU A 49 -3.27 -17.44 5.32
C LEU A 49 -3.61 -16.01 4.91
N ILE A 50 -2.85 -15.04 5.43
CA ILE A 50 -3.03 -13.62 5.11
C ILE A 50 -1.89 -13.16 4.20
N PHE A 51 -2.20 -12.90 2.93
CA PHE A 51 -1.24 -12.26 2.04
C PHE A 51 -1.27 -10.75 2.22
N VAL A 52 -0.08 -10.12 2.18
CA VAL A 52 0.12 -8.68 2.31
C VAL A 52 0.84 -8.16 1.08
N LEU A 53 0.31 -7.12 0.44
CA LEU A 53 1.02 -6.40 -0.60
C LEU A 53 1.83 -5.27 0.03
N LEU A 54 3.15 -5.32 -0.11
CA LEU A 54 4.02 -4.24 0.35
C LEU A 54 3.96 -3.09 -0.64
N SER A 55 3.58 -1.91 -0.14
CA SER A 55 3.67 -0.65 -0.85
C SER A 55 4.96 0.05 -0.43
N SER A 56 5.63 0.74 -1.36
CA SER A 56 6.85 1.50 -1.11
C SER A 56 6.67 2.64 -0.10
N ASN A 57 5.43 3.02 0.23
CA ASN A 57 5.12 4.16 1.08
C ASN A 57 4.67 3.78 2.49
N ASP A 58 4.91 2.54 2.94
CA ASP A 58 4.63 1.99 4.29
C ASP A 58 3.20 2.05 4.87
N ASP A 59 2.31 2.90 4.34
CA ASP A 59 1.04 3.23 4.98
C ASP A 59 -0.17 2.41 4.47
N ILE A 60 -0.09 1.83 3.27
CA ILE A 60 -1.22 1.07 2.70
C ILE A 60 -0.80 -0.36 2.39
N LYS A 61 -1.10 -1.25 3.35
CA LYS A 61 -0.94 -2.70 3.21
C LYS A 61 -2.26 -3.28 2.70
N HIS A 62 -2.32 -3.65 1.42
CA HIS A 62 -3.45 -4.43 0.93
C HIS A 62 -3.35 -5.85 1.47
N ARG A 63 -4.41 -6.35 2.10
CA ARG A 63 -4.45 -7.71 2.67
C ARG A 63 -5.50 -8.55 1.96
N VAL A 64 -5.17 -9.81 1.71
CA VAL A 64 -6.11 -10.81 1.19
C VAL A 64 -6.01 -12.06 2.05
N VAL A 65 -7.15 -12.59 2.47
CA VAL A 65 -7.23 -13.85 3.22
C VAL A 65 -7.56 -14.97 2.24
N VAL A 66 -6.78 -16.04 2.26
CA VAL A 66 -6.95 -17.20 1.39
C VAL A 66 -6.93 -18.50 2.20
N SER A 67 -7.41 -19.60 1.60
CA SER A 67 -7.19 -20.93 2.17
C SER A 67 -5.70 -21.26 2.24
N PHE A 68 -5.27 -21.86 3.36
CA PHE A 68 -3.86 -22.16 3.58
C PHE A 68 -3.31 -23.08 2.48
N PRO A 69 -2.29 -22.64 1.72
CA PRO A 69 -1.70 -23.43 0.64
C PRO A 69 -0.70 -24.47 1.19
N ASN A 70 -0.65 -25.64 0.55
CA ASN A 70 0.18 -26.76 1.01
C ASN A 70 1.65 -26.61 0.58
N THR A 71 1.91 -25.81 -0.46
CA THR A 71 3.24 -25.63 -1.06
C THR A 71 3.54 -24.15 -1.26
N TYR A 72 4.83 -23.82 -1.39
CA TYR A 72 5.28 -22.47 -1.69
C TYR A 72 4.76 -21.99 -3.05
N GLU A 73 4.79 -22.86 -4.05
CA GLU A 73 4.37 -22.55 -5.42
C GLU A 73 2.87 -22.26 -5.50
N GLU A 74 2.05 -23.06 -4.79
CA GLU A 74 0.61 -22.81 -4.65
C GLU A 74 0.36 -21.48 -3.93
N ALA A 75 1.14 -21.17 -2.88
CA ALA A 75 1.03 -19.91 -2.17
C ALA A 75 1.35 -18.71 -3.07
N LEU A 76 2.43 -18.81 -3.84
CA LEU A 76 2.90 -17.75 -4.72
C LEU A 76 1.89 -17.51 -5.85
N ASP A 77 1.39 -18.56 -6.50
CA ASP A 77 0.35 -18.45 -7.53
C ASP A 77 -0.93 -17.81 -6.97
N LYS A 78 -1.43 -18.27 -5.82
CA LYS A 78 -2.61 -17.67 -5.16
C LYS A 78 -2.38 -16.20 -4.83
N ALA A 79 -1.20 -15.82 -4.33
CA ALA A 79 -0.88 -14.44 -4.01
C ALA A 79 -0.85 -13.55 -5.26
N ILE A 80 -0.20 -14.02 -6.34
CA ILE A 80 -0.16 -13.32 -7.63
C ILE A 80 -1.58 -13.14 -8.18
N GLN A 81 -2.40 -14.19 -8.17
CA GLN A 81 -3.78 -14.10 -8.64
C GLN A 81 -4.62 -13.11 -7.80
N SER A 82 -4.48 -13.18 -6.48
CA SER A 82 -5.16 -12.29 -5.53
C SER A 82 -4.79 -10.82 -5.74
N PHE A 83 -3.52 -10.55 -6.05
CA PHE A 83 -3.02 -9.20 -6.27
C PHE A 83 -2.87 -8.81 -7.74
N LYS A 84 -3.34 -9.63 -8.69
CA LYS A 84 -3.22 -9.37 -10.14
C LYS A 84 -3.80 -8.03 -10.55
N ALA A 85 -4.85 -7.59 -9.89
CA ALA A 85 -5.42 -6.28 -10.17
C ALA A 85 -4.48 -5.14 -9.72
N HIS A 86 -3.68 -5.35 -8.67
CA HIS A 86 -2.76 -4.38 -8.05
C HIS A 86 -1.39 -4.34 -8.72
N GLN A 87 -0.85 -5.51 -9.06
CA GLN A 87 0.46 -5.71 -9.68
C GLN A 87 0.31 -6.75 -10.81
N PRO A 88 -0.30 -6.36 -11.96
CA PRO A 88 -0.55 -7.29 -13.08
C PRO A 88 0.73 -7.84 -13.71
N GLU A 89 1.85 -7.17 -13.50
CA GLU A 89 3.19 -7.59 -13.90
C GLU A 89 3.78 -8.72 -13.08
N ASN A 90 3.21 -9.03 -11.91
CA ASN A 90 3.76 -10.09 -11.07
C ASN A 90 3.57 -11.44 -11.77
N THR A 91 4.69 -12.13 -11.91
CA THR A 91 4.82 -13.50 -12.40
C THR A 91 5.56 -14.32 -11.34
N ILE A 92 5.53 -15.63 -11.49
CA ILE A 92 6.24 -16.55 -10.60
C ILE A 92 7.75 -16.24 -10.61
N ASP A 93 8.30 -15.85 -11.76
CA ASP A 93 9.74 -15.64 -11.94
C ASP A 93 10.25 -14.30 -11.39
N ASN A 94 9.38 -13.30 -11.24
CA ASN A 94 9.78 -11.96 -10.80
C ASN A 94 9.26 -11.59 -9.41
N THR A 95 8.71 -12.57 -8.68
CA THR A 95 8.06 -12.34 -7.39
C THR A 95 8.48 -13.40 -6.39
N LYS A 96 8.61 -13.01 -5.12
CA LYS A 96 8.85 -13.93 -4.00
C LYS A 96 7.93 -13.64 -2.82
N LEU A 97 7.81 -14.63 -1.95
CA LEU A 97 7.10 -14.49 -0.67
C LEU A 97 8.08 -14.23 0.46
N CYS A 98 7.72 -13.29 1.32
CA CYS A 98 8.49 -12.94 2.52
C CYS A 98 7.60 -13.09 3.75
N ARG A 99 8.14 -13.56 4.88
CA ARG A 99 7.41 -13.63 6.14
C ARG A 99 7.77 -12.48 7.05
N GLN A 100 6.83 -12.13 7.92
CA GLN A 100 7.06 -11.16 8.96
C GLN A 100 7.97 -11.75 10.06
N VAL A 101 9.06 -11.08 10.41
CA VAL A 101 9.95 -11.45 11.52
C VAL A 101 10.05 -10.27 12.47
N LYS A 102 9.83 -10.53 13.77
CA LYS A 102 10.09 -9.58 14.85
C LYS A 102 11.51 -9.78 15.34
N THR A 103 12.32 -8.75 15.32
CA THR A 103 13.66 -8.76 15.91
C THR A 103 13.57 -8.66 17.43
N SER A 104 14.41 -9.37 18.17
CA SER A 104 14.41 -9.30 19.64
C SER A 104 14.93 -7.96 20.19
N LYS A 105 15.68 -7.21 19.37
CA LYS A 105 16.36 -5.97 19.77
C LYS A 105 15.59 -4.70 19.43
N SER A 106 14.71 -4.73 18.45
CA SER A 106 13.86 -3.61 18.08
C SER A 106 12.44 -4.12 17.86
N GLU A 107 11.44 -3.33 18.25
CA GLU A 107 10.03 -3.59 17.92
C GLU A 107 9.74 -3.49 16.42
N ASP A 108 10.78 -3.27 15.61
CA ASP A 108 10.68 -3.20 14.17
C ASP A 108 10.29 -4.56 13.58
N VAL A 109 9.43 -4.45 12.59
CA VAL A 109 8.99 -5.58 11.78
C VAL A 109 9.83 -5.58 10.52
N ILE A 110 10.58 -6.66 10.30
CA ILE A 110 11.29 -6.90 9.05
C ILE A 110 10.59 -8.01 8.25
N TRP A 111 10.74 -7.97 6.93
CA TRP A 111 10.27 -9.02 6.03
C TRP A 111 11.45 -9.87 5.59
N ALA A 112 11.44 -11.15 5.96
CA ALA A 112 12.49 -12.10 5.63
C ALA A 112 12.03 -13.02 4.49
N ASP A 113 12.93 -13.29 3.53
CA ASP A 113 12.67 -14.21 2.43
C ASP A 113 12.35 -15.62 2.93
N ILE A 114 11.41 -16.29 2.26
CA ILE A 114 11.06 -17.68 2.53
C ILE A 114 11.72 -18.56 1.46
N CYS A 115 12.52 -19.53 1.88
CA CYS A 115 13.04 -20.56 0.97
C CYS A 115 11.90 -21.56 0.64
N PRO A 116 11.65 -21.91 -0.63
CA PRO A 116 10.52 -22.77 -1.00
C PRO A 116 10.46 -24.11 -0.25
N PRO A 117 11.57 -24.85 -0.05
CA PRO A 117 11.56 -26.10 0.73
C PRO A 117 11.18 -25.95 2.20
N ASP A 118 11.38 -24.76 2.78
CA ASP A 118 11.14 -24.48 4.19
C ASP A 118 9.71 -23.98 4.47
N TRP A 119 8.87 -23.85 3.42
CA TRP A 119 7.51 -23.29 3.51
C TRP A 119 6.68 -23.92 4.65
N ALA A 120 6.56 -25.25 4.65
CA ALA A 120 5.72 -25.98 5.60
C ALA A 120 6.23 -25.90 7.05
N PHE A 121 7.52 -25.60 7.24
CA PHE A 121 8.12 -25.45 8.57
C PHE A 121 8.00 -24.01 9.08
N LEU A 122 8.17 -23.02 8.19
CA LEU A 122 8.27 -21.61 8.57
C LEU A 122 6.92 -20.90 8.68
N ILE A 123 5.89 -21.39 7.96
CA ILE A 123 4.61 -20.72 7.82
C ILE A 123 3.50 -21.56 8.44
N GLN A 124 2.69 -20.90 9.28
CA GLN A 124 1.53 -21.49 9.94
C GLN A 124 0.25 -20.71 9.59
N PRO A 125 -0.93 -21.33 9.71
CA PRO A 125 -2.19 -20.62 9.55
C PRO A 125 -2.29 -19.37 10.43
N GLY A 126 -2.95 -18.33 9.90
CA GLY A 126 -3.11 -17.02 10.53
C GLY A 126 -1.91 -16.08 10.41
N GLN A 127 -0.77 -16.55 9.89
CA GLN A 127 0.40 -15.70 9.69
C GLN A 127 0.26 -14.80 8.45
N GLN A 128 1.00 -13.68 8.49
CA GLN A 128 1.10 -12.74 7.38
C GLN A 128 2.31 -13.07 6.49
N VAL A 129 2.06 -13.17 5.20
CA VAL A 129 3.09 -13.38 4.17
C VAL A 129 3.00 -12.26 3.14
N ALA A 130 4.10 -11.54 2.97
CA ALA A 130 4.21 -10.47 1.99
C ALA A 130 4.52 -11.00 0.59
N LEU A 131 3.93 -10.38 -0.43
CA LEU A 131 4.33 -10.54 -1.82
C LEU A 131 5.32 -9.41 -2.19
N LEU A 132 6.52 -9.78 -2.66
CA LEU A 132 7.57 -8.84 -3.02
C LEU A 132 8.07 -9.08 -4.46
N ALA A 133 8.03 -8.04 -5.29
CA ALA A 133 8.60 -8.08 -6.64
C ALA A 133 10.15 -7.99 -6.57
N LEU A 134 10.84 -8.97 -7.17
CA LEU A 134 12.30 -9.08 -7.22
C LEU A 134 12.94 -8.02 -8.11
N ASN A 135 12.30 -7.77 -9.24
CA ASN A 135 12.64 -6.70 -10.15
C ASN A 135 11.45 -5.75 -10.09
N PRO A 136 11.39 -4.82 -9.12
CA PRO A 136 10.42 -3.73 -9.22
C PRO A 136 10.67 -3.15 -10.60
N ILE A 137 9.64 -3.17 -11.47
CA ILE A 137 9.77 -2.67 -12.83
C ILE A 137 10.55 -1.39 -12.70
N LYS A 138 11.74 -1.33 -13.31
CA LYS A 138 12.43 -0.07 -13.48
C LYS A 138 11.45 0.76 -14.28
N ALA A 139 10.59 1.50 -13.58
CA ALA A 139 10.69 2.93 -13.63
C ALA A 139 11.28 3.36 -14.96
N PRO A 140 10.52 3.30 -16.07
CA PRO A 140 11.06 3.41 -17.42
C PRO A 140 12.08 4.56 -17.43
N SER A 141 13.36 4.19 -17.39
CA SER A 141 14.43 5.13 -17.12
C SER A 141 14.62 5.88 -18.42
N GLU A 142 14.20 7.15 -18.43
CA GLU A 142 14.30 8.03 -19.61
C GLU A 142 13.74 7.41 -20.89
N ASP A 143 12.51 6.90 -20.83
CA ASP A 143 11.95 6.16 -21.94
C ASP A 143 11.31 7.11 -23.00
N PRO A 144 11.71 7.04 -24.29
CA PRO A 144 10.95 7.61 -25.40
C PRO A 144 9.50 7.10 -25.46
N ASP A 145 9.16 6.04 -24.71
CA ASP A 145 7.84 5.40 -24.65
C ASP A 145 6.85 6.01 -23.65
N PHE A 146 7.02 7.26 -23.19
CA PHE A 146 5.92 7.95 -22.50
C PHE A 146 4.73 8.13 -23.45
N VAL A 147 3.82 7.13 -23.44
CA VAL A 147 2.68 7.07 -24.34
C VAL A 147 1.84 8.32 -24.15
N ARG A 148 1.87 9.18 -25.17
CA ARG A 148 1.05 10.37 -25.24
C ARG A 148 -0.39 9.97 -25.48
N GLY A 149 -1.29 10.82 -25.02
CA GLY A 149 -2.71 10.63 -25.18
C GLY A 149 -3.43 11.45 -24.17
N TYR A 150 -4.69 11.10 -23.95
CA TYR A 150 -5.57 11.88 -23.12
C TYR A 150 -5.97 11.11 -21.86
N VAL A 151 -5.96 11.76 -20.70
CA VAL A 151 -6.53 11.22 -19.46
C VAL A 151 -7.78 11.99 -19.07
N LYS A 152 -8.75 11.30 -18.47
CA LYS A 152 -9.95 11.91 -17.89
C LYS A 152 -9.58 12.51 -16.54
N ILE A 153 -10.14 13.66 -16.20
CA ILE A 153 -9.97 14.24 -14.86
C ILE A 153 -11.18 13.95 -13.98
N SER A 154 -10.91 13.62 -12.73
CA SER A 154 -11.89 13.68 -11.64
C SER A 154 -11.39 14.57 -10.52
N PHE A 155 -12.32 15.24 -9.84
CA PHE A 155 -12.05 16.08 -8.69
C PHE A 155 -12.59 15.40 -7.42
N GLY A 156 -11.71 15.24 -6.44
CA GLY A 156 -12.02 14.78 -5.10
C GLY A 156 -12.23 15.96 -4.18
N LEU A 157 -13.32 15.91 -3.43
CA LEU A 157 -13.64 16.84 -2.35
C LEU A 157 -13.62 16.06 -1.04
N ASN A 158 -12.75 16.47 -0.11
CA ASN A 158 -12.72 15.86 1.20
C ASN A 158 -13.84 16.44 2.07
N TYR A 159 -14.73 15.57 2.55
CA TYR A 159 -15.71 15.86 3.58
C TYR A 159 -15.20 15.19 4.85
N GLY A 160 -15.47 15.72 6.04
CA GLY A 160 -14.95 15.14 7.30
C GLY A 160 -15.26 13.65 7.52
N PHE A 161 -16.15 13.06 6.72
CA PHE A 161 -16.52 11.64 6.69
C PHE A 161 -16.01 10.86 5.46
N GLY A 162 -15.20 11.45 4.59
CA GLY A 162 -14.62 10.81 3.41
C GLY A 162 -14.50 11.70 2.18
N THR A 163 -13.83 11.18 1.14
CA THR A 163 -13.63 11.92 -0.12
C THR A 163 -14.70 11.58 -1.15
N VAL A 164 -15.38 12.59 -1.68
CA VAL A 164 -16.36 12.45 -2.77
C VAL A 164 -15.76 12.90 -4.07
N TRP A 165 -15.85 12.04 -5.08
CA TRP A 165 -15.27 12.27 -6.39
C TRP A 165 -16.33 12.68 -7.42
N THR A 166 -15.98 13.58 -8.32
CA THR A 166 -16.84 13.89 -9.47
C THR A 166 -17.01 12.68 -10.37
N SER A 167 -18.20 12.53 -10.97
CA SER A 167 -18.45 11.41 -11.88
C SER A 167 -17.56 11.49 -13.13
N THR A 168 -16.90 10.38 -13.44
CA THR A 168 -16.13 10.16 -14.67
C THR A 168 -17.00 9.71 -15.85
N LYS A 169 -18.33 9.70 -15.69
CA LYS A 169 -19.25 9.42 -16.79
C LYS A 169 -19.59 10.71 -17.53
N PRO A 170 -19.58 10.73 -18.87
CA PRO A 170 -20.00 11.90 -19.62
C PRO A 170 -21.45 12.23 -19.23
N MET A 171 -21.67 13.43 -18.68
CA MET A 171 -23.03 13.92 -18.52
C MET A 171 -23.53 14.33 -19.90
N ARG A 172 -24.78 13.99 -20.24
CA ARG A 172 -25.39 14.15 -21.59
C ARG A 172 -25.19 15.50 -22.32
N ARG A 173 -24.69 16.54 -21.66
CA ARG A 173 -24.42 17.87 -22.24
C ARG A 173 -22.98 18.39 -22.01
N PHE A 174 -22.14 17.64 -21.33
CA PHE A 174 -20.79 18.08 -20.97
C PHE A 174 -19.81 16.94 -21.18
N GLN A 175 -18.89 17.12 -22.12
CA GLN A 175 -17.71 16.28 -22.22
C GLN A 175 -16.94 16.39 -20.89
N LEU A 176 -16.42 15.25 -20.43
CA LEU A 176 -15.56 15.24 -19.26
C LEU A 176 -14.35 16.13 -19.52
N PRO A 177 -13.79 16.78 -18.49
CA PRO A 177 -12.50 17.41 -18.65
C PRO A 177 -11.48 16.32 -18.98
N VAL A 178 -10.98 16.38 -20.20
CA VAL A 178 -9.97 15.48 -20.73
C VAL A 178 -8.74 16.33 -21.00
N ILE A 179 -7.58 15.80 -20.63
CA ILE A 179 -6.31 16.53 -20.68
C ILE A 179 -5.26 15.70 -21.36
N GLY A 180 -4.29 16.35 -22.00
CA GLY A 180 -3.08 15.66 -22.40
C GLY A 180 -2.47 15.01 -21.16
N ARG A 181 -2.04 13.75 -21.29
CA ARG A 181 -1.37 13.01 -20.22
C ARG A 181 -0.13 13.81 -19.78
N PRO A 182 -0.10 14.36 -18.54
CA PRO A 182 0.96 15.29 -18.13
C PRO A 182 2.28 14.55 -17.90
N ARG A 183 3.39 15.11 -18.36
CA ARG A 183 4.74 14.54 -18.27
C ARG A 183 5.42 14.79 -16.93
N SER A 184 4.97 15.79 -16.22
CA SER A 184 5.44 16.20 -14.90
C SER A 184 4.27 16.57 -13.99
N TYR A 185 4.52 16.55 -12.68
CA TYR A 185 3.58 17.08 -11.70
C TYR A 185 3.28 18.56 -11.95
N GLU A 186 4.31 19.35 -12.30
CA GLU A 186 4.17 20.77 -12.60
C GLU A 186 3.24 21.02 -13.80
N GLU A 187 3.36 20.25 -14.89
CA GLU A 187 2.47 20.34 -16.05
C GLU A 187 1.02 20.02 -15.67
N ALA A 188 0.82 18.98 -14.87
CA ALA A 188 -0.49 18.61 -14.37
C ALA A 188 -1.10 19.73 -13.52
N ASN A 189 -0.30 20.33 -12.65
CA ASN A 189 -0.74 21.37 -11.75
C ASN A 189 -1.07 22.67 -12.51
N ALA A 190 -0.21 23.08 -13.44
CA ALA A 190 -0.45 24.21 -14.34
C ALA A 190 -1.74 24.03 -15.14
N PHE A 191 -2.01 22.82 -15.63
CA PHE A 191 -3.27 22.50 -16.30
C PHE A 191 -4.47 22.71 -15.36
N ILE A 192 -4.42 22.18 -14.15
CA ILE A 192 -5.52 22.30 -13.19
C ILE A 192 -5.79 23.77 -12.86
N HIS A 193 -4.75 24.56 -12.59
CA HIS A 193 -4.90 25.99 -12.31
C HIS A 193 -5.51 26.75 -13.50
N SER A 194 -5.11 26.43 -14.74
CA SER A 194 -5.66 27.07 -15.94
C SER A 194 -7.16 26.75 -16.15
N ARG A 195 -7.60 25.52 -15.87
CA ARG A 195 -8.98 25.06 -16.11
C ARG A 195 -9.94 25.29 -14.95
N ILE A 196 -9.45 25.37 -13.71
CA ILE A 196 -10.28 25.76 -12.57
C ILE A 196 -10.79 27.20 -12.73
N ASN A 197 -10.14 28.04 -13.55
CA ASN A 197 -10.63 29.37 -13.93
C ASN A 197 -11.78 29.40 -14.96
N TRP A 198 -12.14 28.26 -15.58
CA TRP A 198 -13.27 28.10 -16.51
C TRP A 198 -14.63 28.03 -15.74
N PRO A 199 -15.83 27.99 -16.38
CA PRO A 199 -17.15 27.85 -15.72
C PRO A 199 -17.31 26.66 -14.75
N PHE A 200 -16.28 25.83 -14.62
CA PHE A 200 -16.07 24.97 -13.46
C PHE A 200 -16.15 25.75 -12.15
N LYS A 201 -15.59 26.97 -12.02
CA LYS A 201 -15.78 27.81 -10.83
C LYS A 201 -17.25 28.00 -10.49
N ALA A 202 -18.12 28.28 -11.45
CA ALA A 202 -19.56 28.45 -11.22
C ALA A 202 -20.24 27.15 -10.76
N ARG A 203 -19.86 26.01 -11.33
CA ARG A 203 -20.40 24.69 -10.94
C ARG A 203 -19.86 24.18 -9.61
N PHE A 204 -18.57 24.37 -9.38
CA PHE A 204 -17.91 24.13 -8.10
C PHE A 204 -18.53 25.04 -7.07
N HIS A 205 -18.77 26.33 -7.34
CA HIS A 205 -19.52 27.23 -6.47
C HIS A 205 -20.95 26.75 -6.20
N ARG A 206 -21.63 26.14 -7.18
CA ARG A 206 -22.98 25.58 -6.97
C ARG A 206 -22.96 24.36 -6.05
N LEU A 207 -22.03 23.42 -6.28
CA LEU A 207 -21.78 22.28 -5.38
C LEU A 207 -21.37 22.80 -3.99
N ARG A 208 -20.45 23.75 -3.96
CA ARG A 208 -19.93 24.36 -2.75
C ARG A 208 -20.98 25.13 -1.96
N ARG A 209 -21.96 25.77 -2.62
CA ARG A 209 -23.15 26.37 -1.98
C ARG A 209 -24.07 25.30 -1.42
N LEU A 210 -24.32 24.23 -2.18
CA LEU A 210 -25.11 23.08 -1.70
C LEU A 210 -24.47 22.45 -0.44
N PHE A 211 -23.16 22.56 -0.29
CA PHE A 211 -22.40 21.91 0.79
C PHE A 211 -21.67 22.87 1.76
N HIS A 212 -21.99 24.18 1.77
CA HIS A 212 -21.48 25.17 2.74
C HIS A 212 -19.94 25.23 2.94
N LEU A 213 -19.11 24.94 1.93
CA LEU A 213 -17.65 24.89 2.14
C LEU A 213 -17.03 26.29 2.23
N LYS A 214 -16.15 26.52 3.23
CA LYS A 214 -15.38 27.77 3.44
C LYS A 214 -14.32 27.97 2.33
N LYS A 215 -13.96 29.23 2.05
CA LYS A 215 -13.03 29.59 0.96
C LYS A 215 -11.62 29.30 1.45
N LYS A 216 -11.15 28.07 1.27
CA LYS A 216 -9.71 27.80 1.30
C LYS A 216 -9.18 27.91 -0.13
N ALA A 217 -8.04 28.57 -0.26
CA ALA A 217 -7.27 28.56 -1.49
C ALA A 217 -6.75 27.14 -1.70
N ILE A 218 -6.75 26.66 -2.93
CA ILE A 218 -6.10 25.40 -3.32
C ILE A 218 -4.60 25.66 -3.12
N GLN A 219 -4.06 25.30 -1.97
CA GLN A 219 -2.66 25.59 -1.62
C GLN A 219 -1.71 24.46 -2.01
N ASP A 220 -2.18 23.21 -2.06
CA ASP A 220 -1.36 22.08 -2.47
C ASP A 220 -2.21 20.93 -3.03
N PRO A 221 -2.19 20.70 -4.35
CA PRO A 221 -3.01 19.68 -4.96
C PRO A 221 -2.38 18.30 -4.92
N ARG A 222 -3.01 17.39 -4.18
CA ARG A 222 -2.63 15.98 -4.20
C ARG A 222 -3.31 15.24 -5.33
N PHE A 223 -2.53 14.52 -6.14
CA PHE A 223 -3.03 13.71 -7.23
C PHE A 223 -3.24 12.26 -6.79
N THR A 224 -4.26 11.65 -7.37
CA THR A 224 -4.63 10.26 -7.13
C THR A 224 -4.93 9.64 -8.49
N ARG A 225 -4.80 8.32 -8.61
CA ARG A 225 -5.25 7.59 -9.81
C ARG A 225 -6.52 6.83 -9.49
N ALA A 226 -7.47 6.91 -10.40
CA ALA A 226 -8.67 6.08 -10.35
C ALA A 226 -8.31 4.71 -10.91
N ARG A 227 -8.49 3.66 -10.11
CA ARG A 227 -8.34 2.30 -10.60
C ARG A 227 -9.70 1.76 -11.02
N SER A 228 -9.86 1.55 -12.32
CA SER A 228 -11.06 0.92 -12.88
C SER A 228 -10.92 -0.59 -12.72
N MET A 229 -11.63 -1.20 -11.76
CA MET A 229 -11.96 -2.62 -11.86
C MET A 229 -13.01 -2.74 -12.95
N PHE A 230 -12.75 -3.54 -13.99
CA PHE A 230 -13.75 -3.83 -15.01
C PHE A 230 -14.95 -4.53 -14.37
N GLY A 231 -16.15 -4.05 -14.70
CA GLY A 231 -17.42 -4.60 -14.25
C GLY A 231 -18.54 -3.62 -14.52
N GLU A 232 -18.93 -3.46 -15.79
CA GLU A 232 -20.17 -2.75 -16.16
C GLU A 232 -21.37 -3.39 -15.45
N THR A 233 -21.78 -2.85 -14.31
CA THR A 233 -23.13 -3.06 -13.79
C THR A 233 -23.91 -1.76 -13.83
N VAL A 234 -24.73 -1.72 -14.88
CA VAL A 234 -25.86 -0.82 -15.10
C VAL A 234 -26.74 -0.81 -13.85
N ARG A 235 -26.92 0.39 -13.26
CA ARG A 235 -28.23 0.96 -12.90
C ARG A 235 -28.08 2.43 -12.44
N PRO A 236 -29.08 3.30 -12.74
CA PRO A 236 -29.12 4.73 -12.44
C PRO A 236 -29.82 4.96 -11.07
N ARG A 237 -29.78 6.11 -10.36
CA ARG A 237 -29.94 7.52 -10.72
C ARG A 237 -29.34 8.40 -9.60
N TYR A 238 -28.70 9.51 -10.01
CA TYR A 238 -28.27 10.69 -9.24
C TYR A 238 -27.52 10.42 -7.90
N PHE A 239 -26.18 10.55 -7.97
CA PHE A 239 -25.20 10.33 -6.89
C PHE A 239 -24.91 8.86 -6.56
N LYS A 240 -24.25 8.15 -7.50
CA LYS A 240 -23.38 7.04 -7.10
C LYS A 240 -22.15 7.63 -6.44
N PHE A 241 -22.08 7.57 -5.10
CA PHE A 241 -20.80 7.40 -4.44
C PHE A 241 -20.16 6.15 -5.07
N THR A 242 -18.90 6.26 -5.50
CA THR A 242 -18.04 5.17 -6.01
C THR A 242 -18.53 4.45 -7.28
N ALA A 243 -18.15 4.97 -8.45
CA ALA A 243 -17.94 4.14 -9.66
C ALA A 243 -16.46 3.92 -9.95
N VAL A 244 -15.60 4.30 -9.00
CA VAL A 244 -14.18 3.97 -8.95
C VAL A 244 -14.01 3.36 -7.57
N ASP A 245 -13.76 2.07 -7.48
CA ASP A 245 -13.83 1.37 -6.20
C ASP A 245 -12.71 1.81 -5.25
N HIS A 246 -11.57 2.28 -5.76
CA HIS A 246 -10.48 2.81 -4.93
C HIS A 246 -9.70 3.91 -5.68
N TRP A 247 -9.40 5.00 -4.97
CA TRP A 247 -8.47 6.04 -5.40
C TRP A 247 -7.13 5.82 -4.70
N ILE A 248 -6.06 5.77 -5.48
CA ILE A 248 -4.71 5.50 -4.97
C ILE A 248 -3.91 6.81 -5.02
N PRO A 249 -3.40 7.32 -3.89
CA PRO A 249 -2.52 8.48 -3.89
C PRO A 249 -1.21 8.16 -4.60
N PHE A 250 -0.63 9.14 -5.28
CA PHE A 250 0.71 8.99 -5.85
C PHE A 250 1.73 8.97 -4.70
N PRO A 251 2.86 8.25 -4.86
CA PRO A 251 3.95 8.32 -3.89
C PRO A 251 4.55 9.73 -3.82
N ASP A 252 5.12 10.08 -2.67
CA ASP A 252 5.66 11.42 -2.44
C ASP A 252 6.76 11.79 -3.45
N ALA A 253 7.60 10.82 -3.81
CA ALA A 253 8.63 10.99 -4.83
C ALA A 253 8.08 11.42 -6.22
N ALA A 254 6.84 11.04 -6.56
CA ALA A 254 6.21 11.43 -7.83
C ALA A 254 5.87 12.92 -7.92
N TYR A 255 5.85 13.66 -6.82
CA TYR A 255 5.62 15.10 -6.84
C TYR A 255 6.90 15.91 -7.07
N THR A 256 8.06 15.28 -6.88
CA THR A 256 9.38 15.92 -7.03
C THR A 256 10.19 15.37 -8.19
N ASP A 257 9.97 14.11 -8.58
CA ASP A 257 10.66 13.43 -9.68
C ASP A 257 9.70 13.13 -10.84
N ASP A 258 9.96 13.72 -11.99
CA ASP A 258 9.19 13.51 -13.22
C ASP A 258 9.24 12.06 -13.72
N ALA A 259 10.36 11.36 -13.53
CA ALA A 259 10.45 9.96 -13.93
C ALA A 259 9.49 9.12 -13.07
N GLU A 260 9.46 9.36 -11.76
CA GLU A 260 8.52 8.75 -10.82
C GLU A 260 7.08 9.09 -11.18
N TRP A 261 6.77 10.37 -11.42
CA TRP A 261 5.45 10.84 -11.88
C TRP A 261 4.94 10.02 -13.06
N ARG A 262 5.75 9.87 -14.12
CA ARG A 262 5.35 9.17 -15.36
C ARG A 262 5.00 7.70 -15.16
N LYS A 263 5.50 7.04 -14.11
CA LYS A 263 5.14 5.66 -13.73
C LYS A 263 3.71 5.57 -13.20
N PHE A 264 3.30 6.56 -12.42
CA PHE A 264 2.01 6.55 -11.71
C PHE A 264 0.89 7.25 -12.48
N VAL A 265 1.22 8.19 -13.37
CA VAL A 265 0.23 8.85 -14.23
C VAL A 265 -0.56 7.80 -15.02
N PRO A 266 -1.92 7.83 -14.92
CA PRO A 266 -2.78 6.90 -15.64
C PRO A 266 -2.46 6.82 -17.13
N ARG A 267 -2.68 5.65 -17.71
CA ARG A 267 -2.54 5.46 -19.16
C ARG A 267 -3.60 6.27 -19.92
N PRO A 268 -3.41 6.56 -21.22
CA PRO A 268 -4.44 7.20 -22.02
C PRO A 268 -5.81 6.49 -21.91
N GLY A 269 -6.87 7.26 -21.71
CA GLY A 269 -8.25 6.79 -21.52
C GLY A 269 -8.66 6.54 -20.06
N GLU A 270 -7.68 6.40 -19.15
CA GLU A 270 -7.91 6.24 -17.72
C GLU A 270 -8.18 7.58 -17.03
N THR A 271 -8.40 7.56 -15.71
CA THR A 271 -8.77 8.75 -14.93
C THR A 271 -7.67 9.16 -13.96
N LEU A 272 -7.25 10.42 -14.06
CA LEU A 272 -6.42 11.15 -13.11
C LEU A 272 -7.32 11.92 -12.15
N GLY A 273 -7.19 11.62 -10.86
CA GLY A 273 -7.89 12.28 -9.78
C GLY A 273 -7.07 13.40 -9.18
N PHE A 274 -7.73 14.48 -8.84
CA PHE A 274 -7.16 15.63 -8.18
C PHE A 274 -7.94 15.92 -6.90
N MET A 275 -7.26 15.99 -5.75
CA MET A 275 -7.88 16.41 -4.49
C MET A 275 -7.68 17.91 -4.30
N SER A 276 -8.80 18.63 -4.18
CA SER A 276 -8.80 20.01 -3.68
C SER A 276 -8.72 19.94 -2.16
N GLN A 277 -7.58 20.31 -1.58
CA GLN A 277 -7.50 20.64 -0.16
C GLN A 277 -8.08 22.03 0.14
#